data_AF-A0A402DLM3-F1
#
_entry.id   AF-A0A402DLM3-F1
#
_cell.length_a   1.000
_cell.length_b   1.000
_cell.length_c   1.000
_cell.angle_alpha   90.00
_cell.angle_beta   90.00
_cell.angle_gamma   90.00
#
_symmetry.space_group_name_H-M   'P 1'
#
loop_
_entity.id
_entity.type
_entity.pdbx_description
1 polymer ?
#
loop_
_entity_poly.entity_id
_entity_poly.type
_entity_poly.pdbx_seq_one_letter_code
_entity_poly.pdbx_strand_id
1 'polypeptide(L)'
;MGSSATVGVVAEVDARWVRLLALRQGLGDAEVEDEAASLVAQFQVEAEESVLELALSALSHDDPWHRQAAAWVLGQFGFPEGRPFGARVLPEVLRAARAERDDDVREDLVAALGDAQDAAWLDDLLSFAGDPAPGVRRAVASHVPGMPYADPLPDRAIDALIMLSTDTDPRVRDWATFGLGTQSSQDSSEIRAALLARLDDEDADAAAEALVGLARRGAPEALVRVRALLEEPDGPITLLVLEAAAELADPMLMPALEALALEWDGDEDQHTEAVAFALTRCDPEAPESARQIEQQIVTAVDERAAGTGWSLAMTGAYPRTLAWPRRPDDAVDESVEPDALWEGCAPGRLEIDAVVTRCVALIHEAMARRD
;
A
#
# COMPACT_ATOMS: atom_id res chain seq x y z
N MET A 1 -11.01 -39.09 29.82
CA MET A 1 -11.03 -39.30 28.35
C MET A 1 -10.41 -38.14 27.55
N GLY A 2 -9.87 -37.08 28.17
CA GLY A 2 -9.18 -35.99 27.46
C GLY A 2 -7.71 -36.26 27.06
N SER A 3 -7.03 -37.22 27.71
CA SER A 3 -5.57 -37.38 27.56
C SER A 3 -5.10 -38.01 26.24
N SER A 4 -5.95 -38.75 25.51
CA SER A 4 -5.52 -39.44 24.28
C SER A 4 -5.66 -38.57 23.03
N ALA A 5 -6.56 -37.58 23.05
CA ALA A 5 -6.76 -36.67 21.94
C ALA A 5 -5.65 -35.59 21.92
N THR A 6 -5.31 -35.02 23.07
CA THR A 6 -4.24 -34.02 23.20
C THR A 6 -2.87 -34.56 22.77
N VAL A 7 -2.56 -35.83 23.08
CA VAL A 7 -1.29 -36.46 22.64
C VAL A 7 -1.25 -36.68 21.12
N GLY A 8 -2.40 -36.94 20.48
CA GLY A 8 -2.49 -37.09 19.03
C GLY A 8 -2.27 -35.78 18.29
N VAL A 9 -2.88 -34.69 18.77
CA VAL A 9 -2.73 -33.34 18.19
C VAL A 9 -1.29 -32.84 18.28
N VAL A 10 -0.62 -33.01 19.44
CA VAL A 10 0.79 -32.62 19.60
C VAL A 10 1.70 -33.38 18.63
N ALA A 11 1.48 -34.69 18.45
CA ALA A 11 2.27 -35.49 17.51
C ALA A 11 2.07 -35.08 16.04
N GLU A 12 0.88 -34.57 15.69
CA GLU A 12 0.57 -34.07 14.36
C GLU A 12 1.19 -32.68 14.10
N VAL A 13 1.16 -31.79 15.10
CA VAL A 13 1.88 -30.49 15.07
C VAL A 13 3.39 -30.71 14.90
N ASP A 14 3.98 -31.60 15.70
CA ASP A 14 5.40 -31.93 15.61
C ASP A 14 5.76 -32.47 14.22
N ALA A 15 4.90 -33.31 13.62
CA ALA A 15 5.12 -33.86 12.29
C ALA A 15 5.07 -32.79 11.19
N ARG A 16 4.12 -31.86 11.24
CA ARG A 16 4.03 -30.72 10.31
C ARG A 16 5.22 -29.78 10.46
N TRP A 17 5.65 -29.51 11.69
CA TRP A 17 6.82 -28.66 11.95
C TRP A 17 8.11 -29.31 11.43
N VAL A 18 8.31 -30.60 11.69
CA VAL A 18 9.43 -31.36 11.13
C VAL A 18 9.37 -31.40 9.60
N ARG A 19 8.17 -31.49 9.01
CA ARG A 19 8.00 -31.41 7.56
C ARG A 19 8.45 -30.06 7.03
N LEU A 20 7.99 -28.95 7.61
CA LEU A 20 8.43 -27.59 7.25
C LEU A 20 9.96 -27.48 7.28
N LEU A 21 10.59 -27.97 8.34
CA LEU A 21 12.05 -27.94 8.47
C LEU A 21 12.75 -28.80 7.41
N ALA A 22 12.16 -29.92 6.99
CA ALA A 22 12.72 -30.81 5.98
C ALA A 22 12.66 -30.21 4.56
N LEU A 23 11.74 -29.27 4.29
CA LEU A 23 11.59 -28.63 2.97
C LEU A 23 12.80 -27.78 2.57
N ARG A 24 13.68 -27.42 3.52
CA ARG A 24 14.95 -26.71 3.25
C ARG A 24 15.72 -27.26 2.05
N GLN A 25 15.74 -28.59 1.90
CA GLN A 25 16.55 -29.25 0.86
C GLN A 25 16.04 -29.00 -0.57
N GLY A 26 14.81 -28.50 -0.73
CA GLY A 26 14.18 -28.23 -2.01
C GLY A 26 13.81 -26.77 -2.23
N LEU A 27 14.26 -25.83 -1.39
CA LEU A 27 14.03 -24.40 -1.63
C LEU A 27 14.64 -23.98 -2.98
N GLY A 28 13.93 -23.12 -3.72
CA GLY A 28 14.18 -22.83 -5.13
C GLY A 28 13.36 -23.68 -6.11
N ASP A 29 12.66 -24.72 -5.62
CA ASP A 29 11.60 -25.41 -6.37
C ASP A 29 10.23 -24.83 -5.97
N ALA A 30 9.46 -24.43 -6.99
CA ALA A 30 8.18 -23.75 -6.78
C ALA A 30 7.17 -24.63 -6.00
N GLU A 31 7.14 -25.94 -6.23
CA GLU A 31 6.20 -26.84 -5.52
C GLU A 31 6.58 -26.96 -4.03
N VAL A 32 7.89 -26.94 -3.73
CA VAL A 32 8.40 -26.98 -2.34
C VAL A 32 8.13 -25.68 -1.61
N GLU A 33 8.30 -24.54 -2.29
CA GLU A 33 7.99 -23.21 -1.74
C GLU A 33 6.49 -23.06 -1.46
N ASP A 34 5.64 -23.53 -2.38
CA ASP A 34 4.19 -23.57 -2.20
C ASP A 34 3.79 -24.46 -0.99
N GLU A 35 4.45 -25.62 -0.81
CA GLU A 35 4.21 -26.48 0.35
C GLU A 35 4.64 -25.80 1.66
N ALA A 36 5.81 -25.16 1.67
CA ALA A 36 6.30 -24.43 2.84
C ALA A 36 5.35 -23.28 3.22
N ALA A 37 4.93 -22.48 2.23
CA ALA A 37 3.97 -21.41 2.41
C ALA A 37 2.62 -21.93 2.94
N SER A 38 2.14 -23.06 2.42
CA SER A 38 0.90 -23.69 2.90
C SER A 38 0.98 -24.14 4.36
N LEU A 39 2.11 -24.74 4.77
CA LEU A 39 2.32 -25.14 6.16
C LEU A 39 2.42 -23.94 7.09
N VAL A 40 3.16 -22.90 6.70
CA VAL A 40 3.25 -21.64 7.45
C VAL A 40 1.88 -21.00 7.62
N ALA A 41 1.08 -20.91 6.56
CA ALA A 41 -0.26 -20.34 6.63
C ALA A 41 -1.19 -21.13 7.56
N GLN A 42 -1.11 -22.47 7.55
CA GLN A 42 -1.86 -23.30 8.51
C GLN A 42 -1.46 -22.97 9.95
N PHE A 43 -0.16 -22.89 10.25
CA PHE A 43 0.33 -22.54 11.58
C PHE A 43 -0.12 -21.15 12.03
N GLN A 44 -0.07 -20.17 11.13
CA GLN A 44 -0.50 -18.80 11.39
C GLN A 44 -2.01 -18.72 11.67
N VAL A 45 -2.83 -19.48 10.94
CA VAL A 45 -4.30 -19.47 11.10
C VAL A 45 -4.74 -20.25 12.33
N GLU A 46 -4.20 -21.45 12.55
CA GLU A 46 -4.57 -22.32 13.67
C GLU A 46 -4.09 -21.78 15.02
N ALA A 47 -2.94 -21.11 15.02
CA ALA A 47 -2.37 -20.40 16.16
C ALA A 47 -2.27 -21.23 17.45
N GLU A 48 -1.94 -22.52 17.32
CA GLU A 48 -1.85 -23.43 18.47
C GLU A 48 -0.66 -23.07 19.40
N GLU A 49 -0.88 -23.10 20.72
CA GLU A 49 0.16 -22.81 21.73
C GLU A 49 1.42 -23.69 21.57
N SER A 50 1.25 -24.95 21.15
CA SER A 50 2.37 -25.86 20.86
C SER A 50 3.25 -25.36 19.71
N VAL A 51 2.64 -24.83 18.64
CA VAL A 51 3.37 -24.23 17.51
C VAL A 51 4.08 -22.96 17.95
N LEU A 52 3.43 -22.14 18.79
CA LEU A 52 4.06 -20.96 19.37
C LEU A 52 5.31 -21.32 20.17
N GLU A 53 5.24 -22.33 21.03
CA GLU A 53 6.39 -22.82 21.81
C GLU A 53 7.52 -23.33 20.91
N LEU A 54 7.20 -24.10 19.86
CA LEU A 54 8.17 -24.59 18.88
C LEU A 54 8.87 -23.43 18.14
N ALA A 55 8.11 -22.49 17.62
CA ALA A 55 8.63 -21.36 16.85
C ALA A 55 9.47 -20.42 17.74
N LEU A 56 9.01 -20.09 18.95
CA LEU A 56 9.80 -19.29 19.90
C LEU A 56 11.12 -19.95 20.29
N SER A 57 11.12 -21.27 20.49
CA SER A 57 12.35 -22.03 20.74
C SER A 57 13.31 -21.97 19.54
N ALA A 58 12.76 -22.12 18.34
CA ALA A 58 13.52 -22.15 17.09
C ALA A 58 14.22 -20.83 16.74
N LEU A 59 13.75 -19.67 17.26
CA LEU A 59 14.44 -18.37 17.13
C LEU A 59 15.90 -18.37 17.62
N SER A 60 16.26 -19.31 18.51
CA SER A 60 17.61 -19.41 19.08
C SER A 60 18.42 -20.60 18.57
N HIS A 61 17.91 -21.30 17.55
CA HIS A 61 18.53 -22.52 17.02
C HIS A 61 19.81 -22.21 16.22
N ASP A 62 20.80 -23.11 16.29
CA ASP A 62 22.11 -22.93 15.62
C ASP A 62 21.98 -22.86 14.08
N ASP A 63 21.02 -23.61 13.53
CA ASP A 63 20.73 -23.65 12.10
C ASP A 63 19.87 -22.45 11.66
N PRO A 64 20.35 -21.58 10.73
CA PRO A 64 19.60 -20.45 10.18
C PRO A 64 18.19 -20.80 9.72
N TRP A 65 18.00 -21.95 9.08
CA TRP A 65 16.69 -22.33 8.53
C TRP A 65 15.61 -22.47 9.61
N HIS A 66 15.97 -22.93 10.81
CA HIS A 66 15.02 -23.01 11.91
C HIS A 66 14.57 -21.61 12.37
N ARG A 67 15.48 -20.65 12.33
CA ARG A 67 15.20 -19.25 12.70
C ARG A 67 14.34 -18.55 11.62
N GLN A 68 14.59 -18.84 10.35
CA GLN A 68 13.75 -18.35 9.23
C GLN A 68 12.33 -18.91 9.30
N ALA A 69 12.19 -20.23 9.44
CA ALA A 69 10.89 -20.87 9.60
C ALA A 69 10.13 -20.32 10.82
N ALA A 70 10.83 -20.03 11.92
CA ALA A 70 10.25 -19.38 13.08
C ALA A 70 9.77 -17.96 12.75
N ALA A 71 10.57 -17.14 12.06
CA ALA A 71 10.20 -15.79 11.65
C ALA A 71 8.92 -15.79 10.80
N TRP A 72 8.88 -16.67 9.78
CA TRP A 72 7.72 -16.81 8.90
C TRP A 72 6.45 -17.19 9.66
N VAL A 73 6.53 -18.18 10.56
CA VAL A 73 5.36 -18.59 11.36
C VAL A 73 4.93 -17.49 12.34
N LEU A 74 5.88 -16.83 13.01
CA LEU A 74 5.59 -15.86 14.06
C LEU A 74 5.05 -14.52 13.52
N GLY A 75 5.47 -14.10 12.32
CA GLY A 75 5.09 -12.79 11.75
C GLY A 75 3.58 -12.58 11.61
N GLN A 76 2.84 -13.63 11.24
CA GLN A 76 1.37 -13.58 11.12
C GLN A 76 0.64 -14.54 12.06
N PHE A 77 1.27 -14.91 13.16
CA PHE A 77 0.71 -15.89 14.09
C PHE A 77 -0.61 -15.42 14.73
N GLY A 78 -1.70 -16.14 14.44
CA GLY A 78 -3.05 -15.83 14.91
C GLY A 78 -3.66 -14.58 14.29
N PHE A 79 -3.21 -14.14 13.10
CA PHE A 79 -3.74 -12.94 12.45
C PHE A 79 -5.28 -12.92 12.28
N PRO A 80 -6.00 -14.05 12.02
CA PRO A 80 -7.45 -14.02 11.86
C PRO A 80 -8.20 -13.62 13.14
N GLU A 81 -7.56 -13.81 14.30
CA GLU A 81 -8.10 -13.45 15.62
C GLU A 81 -7.50 -12.13 16.16
N GLY A 82 -6.85 -11.34 15.30
CA GLY A 82 -6.21 -10.09 15.73
C GLY A 82 -4.90 -10.32 16.50
N ARG A 83 -4.18 -11.41 16.20
CA ARG A 83 -2.83 -11.70 16.72
C ARG A 83 -2.79 -11.78 18.25
N PRO A 84 -3.55 -12.70 18.87
CA PRO A 84 -3.73 -12.77 20.33
C PRO A 84 -2.43 -12.97 21.12
N PHE A 85 -1.34 -13.36 20.47
CA PHE A 85 -0.02 -13.59 21.05
C PHE A 85 1.00 -12.48 20.78
N GLY A 86 0.63 -11.38 20.10
CA GLY A 86 1.56 -10.32 19.67
C GLY A 86 2.46 -9.79 20.81
N ALA A 87 1.89 -9.57 22.00
CA ALA A 87 2.64 -9.11 23.17
C ALA A 87 3.70 -10.10 23.68
N ARG A 88 3.57 -11.39 23.36
CA ARG A 88 4.57 -12.44 23.65
C ARG A 88 5.54 -12.63 22.49
N VAL A 89 5.05 -12.55 21.25
CA VAL A 89 5.84 -12.82 20.04
C VAL A 89 6.82 -11.69 19.74
N LEU A 90 6.34 -10.44 19.69
CA LEU A 90 7.13 -9.32 19.19
C LEU A 90 8.39 -9.00 20.00
N PRO A 91 8.38 -9.04 21.35
CA PRO A 91 9.62 -8.86 22.11
C PRO A 91 10.68 -9.94 21.82
N GLU A 92 10.26 -11.17 21.50
CA GLU A 92 11.15 -12.29 21.24
C GLU A 92 11.75 -12.20 19.83
N VAL A 93 10.91 -11.91 18.82
CA VAL A 93 11.34 -11.67 17.43
C VAL A 93 12.29 -10.47 17.36
N LEU A 94 11.97 -9.35 18.02
CA LEU A 94 12.85 -8.18 18.04
C LEU A 94 14.21 -8.50 18.66
N ARG A 95 14.24 -9.29 19.75
CA ARG A 95 15.50 -9.69 20.38
C ARG A 95 16.32 -10.58 19.46
N ALA A 96 15.68 -11.50 18.75
CA ALA A 96 16.33 -12.34 17.75
C ALA A 96 16.90 -11.47 16.60
N ALA A 97 16.10 -10.56 16.04
CA ALA A 97 16.52 -9.67 14.96
C ALA A 97 17.76 -8.83 15.31
N ARG A 98 17.82 -8.30 16.54
CA ARG A 98 18.97 -7.51 17.03
C ARG A 98 20.25 -8.33 17.26
N ALA A 99 20.11 -9.63 17.51
CA ALA A 99 21.24 -10.52 17.78
C ALA A 99 21.72 -11.29 16.54
N GLU A 100 20.90 -11.33 15.50
CA GLU A 100 21.13 -12.09 14.29
C GLU A 100 22.32 -11.53 13.48
N ARG A 101 23.14 -12.44 12.94
CA ARG A 101 24.32 -12.11 12.13
C ARG A 101 24.20 -12.55 10.69
N ASP A 102 23.31 -13.50 10.42
CA ASP A 102 22.95 -13.91 9.07
C ASP A 102 21.98 -12.87 8.49
N ASP A 103 22.35 -12.27 7.37
CA ASP A 103 21.61 -11.15 6.79
C ASP A 103 20.22 -11.56 6.28
N ASP A 104 20.09 -12.77 5.73
CA ASP A 104 18.83 -13.31 5.21
C ASP A 104 17.87 -13.62 6.36
N VAL A 105 18.37 -14.24 7.43
CA VAL A 105 17.57 -14.50 8.65
C VAL A 105 17.14 -13.18 9.31
N ARG A 106 18.03 -12.18 9.33
CA ARG A 106 17.72 -10.88 9.93
C ARG A 106 16.65 -10.16 9.12
N GLU A 107 16.68 -10.25 7.80
CA GLU A 107 15.62 -9.77 6.92
C GLU A 107 14.28 -10.43 7.28
N ASP A 108 14.21 -11.77 7.34
CA ASP A 108 12.99 -12.50 7.67
C ASP A 108 12.43 -12.09 9.04
N LEU A 109 13.28 -11.89 10.03
CA LEU A 109 12.88 -11.46 11.37
C LEU A 109 12.34 -10.02 11.37
N VAL A 110 12.94 -9.11 10.60
CA VAL A 110 12.47 -7.72 10.46
C VAL A 110 11.16 -7.66 9.66
N ALA A 111 11.03 -8.47 8.62
CA ALA A 111 9.77 -8.65 7.90
C ALA A 111 8.67 -9.16 8.85
N ALA A 112 8.97 -10.16 9.70
CA ALA A 112 8.02 -10.66 10.70
C ALA A 112 7.56 -9.58 11.71
N LEU A 113 8.42 -8.62 12.08
CA LEU A 113 8.01 -7.46 12.89
C LEU A 113 7.05 -6.53 12.13
N GLY A 114 7.28 -6.32 10.84
CA GLY A 114 6.41 -5.54 9.96
C GLY A 114 5.04 -6.20 9.75
N ASP A 115 5.07 -7.49 9.42
CA ASP A 115 3.91 -8.35 9.23
C ASP A 115 3.02 -8.43 10.45
N ALA A 116 3.57 -8.20 11.65
CA ALA A 116 2.79 -8.16 12.88
C ALA A 116 1.77 -7.01 12.92
N GLN A 117 1.95 -5.97 12.09
CA GLN A 117 1.03 -4.84 11.96
C GLN A 117 0.65 -4.24 13.33
N ASP A 118 1.63 -4.09 14.22
CA ASP A 118 1.44 -3.43 15.52
C ASP A 118 2.19 -2.10 15.51
N ALA A 119 1.43 -1.01 15.35
CA ALA A 119 1.92 0.35 15.30
C ALA A 119 2.75 0.76 16.54
N ALA A 120 2.59 0.07 17.68
CA ALA A 120 3.40 0.30 18.87
C ALA A 120 4.88 -0.01 18.67
N TRP A 121 5.23 -0.80 17.66
CA TRP A 121 6.60 -1.23 17.35
C TRP A 121 7.25 -0.47 16.20
N LEU A 122 6.61 0.60 15.71
CA LEU A 122 7.15 1.40 14.61
C LEU A 122 8.59 1.84 14.90
N ASP A 123 8.89 2.38 16.09
CA ASP A 123 10.24 2.84 16.41
C ASP A 123 11.28 1.71 16.41
N ASP A 124 10.88 0.51 16.85
CA ASP A 124 11.75 -0.67 16.81
C ASP A 124 11.98 -1.15 15.38
N LEU A 125 10.96 -1.15 14.52
CA LEU A 125 11.10 -1.48 13.10
C LEU A 125 12.00 -0.45 12.39
N LEU A 126 11.76 0.84 12.61
CA LEU A 126 12.57 1.93 12.03
C LEU A 126 14.04 1.88 12.45
N SER A 127 14.36 1.27 13.59
CA SER A 127 15.75 1.10 14.02
C SER A 127 16.60 0.26 13.05
N PHE A 128 15.96 -0.53 12.17
CA PHE A 128 16.61 -1.32 11.12
C PHE A 128 16.77 -0.58 9.78
N ALA A 129 16.26 0.65 9.65
CA ALA A 129 16.37 1.43 8.41
C ALA A 129 17.83 1.76 8.02
N GLY A 130 18.76 1.70 8.98
CA GLY A 130 20.20 1.89 8.75
C GLY A 130 21.02 0.60 8.74
N ASP A 131 20.40 -0.58 8.64
CA ASP A 131 21.11 -1.86 8.65
C ASP A 131 22.06 -1.98 7.45
N PRO A 132 23.27 -2.56 7.61
CA PRO A 132 24.19 -2.76 6.48
C PRO A 132 23.61 -3.63 5.35
N ALA A 133 22.73 -4.58 5.65
CA ALA A 133 22.13 -5.47 4.67
C ALA A 133 20.96 -4.79 3.95
N PRO A 134 20.95 -4.71 2.61
CA PRO A 134 19.85 -4.09 1.86
C PRO A 134 18.52 -4.83 2.04
N GLY A 135 18.54 -6.16 2.20
CA GLY A 135 17.34 -6.95 2.48
C GLY A 135 16.62 -6.51 3.75
N VAL A 136 17.37 -6.24 4.82
CA VAL A 136 16.81 -5.72 6.08
C VAL A 136 16.22 -4.31 5.90
N ARG A 137 16.91 -3.41 5.19
CA ARG A 137 16.39 -2.06 4.91
C ARG A 137 15.14 -2.09 4.02
N ARG A 138 15.10 -3.02 3.06
CA ARG A 138 13.93 -3.29 2.21
C ARG A 138 12.74 -3.74 3.05
N ALA A 139 12.94 -4.67 3.98
CA ALA A 139 11.88 -5.12 4.88
C ALA A 139 11.27 -3.95 5.68
N VAL A 140 12.07 -2.97 6.09
CA VAL A 140 11.54 -1.73 6.69
C VAL A 140 10.71 -0.94 5.68
N ALA A 141 11.28 -0.66 4.49
CA ALA A 141 10.62 0.14 3.45
C ALA A 141 9.27 -0.45 3.01
N SER A 142 9.17 -1.77 2.88
CA SER A 142 7.97 -2.44 2.35
C SER A 142 6.83 -2.58 3.37
N HIS A 143 7.12 -2.59 4.68
CA HIS A 143 6.10 -2.82 5.71
C HIS A 143 5.65 -1.55 6.43
N VAL A 144 6.50 -0.53 6.52
CA VAL A 144 6.16 0.74 7.20
C VAL A 144 4.87 1.37 6.64
N PRO A 145 4.64 1.47 5.32
CA PRO A 145 3.42 2.07 4.79
C PRO A 145 2.13 1.28 5.13
N GLY A 146 2.23 -0.04 5.29
CA GLY A 146 1.08 -0.94 5.51
C GLY A 146 0.73 -1.21 6.98
N MET A 147 1.38 -0.52 7.91
CA MET A 147 1.05 -0.62 9.33
C MET A 147 -0.25 0.15 9.67
N PRO A 148 -1.03 -0.31 10.67
CA PRO A 148 -2.35 0.25 10.97
C PRO A 148 -2.24 1.52 11.82
N TYR A 149 -1.67 2.57 11.23
CA TYR A 149 -1.80 3.93 11.73
C TYR A 149 -3.15 4.51 11.29
N ALA A 150 -3.58 5.59 11.94
CA ALA A 150 -4.56 6.47 11.30
C ALA A 150 -3.84 7.21 10.17
N ASP A 151 -4.35 7.21 8.94
CA ASP A 151 -3.84 8.12 7.88
C ASP A 151 -3.96 9.55 8.41
N PRO A 152 -2.90 10.38 8.44
CA PRO A 152 -1.57 10.23 7.80
C PRO A 152 -0.58 9.26 8.47
N LEU A 153 0.32 8.67 7.66
CA LEU A 153 1.58 8.07 8.13
C LEU A 153 2.29 9.00 9.14
N PRO A 154 2.80 8.46 10.25
CA PRO A 154 3.55 9.25 11.22
C PRO A 154 4.78 9.93 10.61
N ASP A 155 5.11 11.15 11.05
CA ASP A 155 6.26 11.92 10.52
C ASP A 155 7.57 11.11 10.48
N ARG A 156 7.85 10.33 11.52
CA ARG A 156 9.03 9.45 11.59
C ARG A 156 9.05 8.35 10.53
N ALA A 157 7.88 7.85 10.11
CA ALA A 157 7.74 6.89 9.02
C ALA A 157 8.03 7.56 7.68
N ILE A 158 7.49 8.77 7.47
CA ILE A 158 7.81 9.60 6.30
C ILE A 158 9.31 9.91 6.24
N ASP A 159 9.93 10.35 7.33
CA ASP A 159 11.35 10.64 7.39
C ASP A 159 12.21 9.41 7.02
N ALA A 160 11.83 8.24 7.52
CA ALA A 160 12.51 6.99 7.21
C ALA A 160 12.36 6.61 5.73
N LEU A 161 11.16 6.71 5.16
CA LEU A 161 10.90 6.43 3.75
C LEU A 161 11.63 7.45 2.84
N ILE A 162 11.67 8.73 3.20
CA ILE A 162 12.46 9.73 2.47
C ILE A 162 13.95 9.36 2.50
N MET A 163 14.49 8.94 3.64
CA MET A 163 15.87 8.49 3.73
C MET A 163 16.11 7.24 2.87
N LEU A 164 15.26 6.22 2.97
CA LEU A 164 15.35 4.96 2.21
C LEU A 164 15.12 5.16 0.71
N SER A 165 14.39 6.20 0.30
CA SER A 165 14.27 6.56 -1.12
C SER A 165 15.62 6.95 -1.73
N THR A 166 16.64 7.29 -0.93
CA THR A 166 17.99 7.63 -1.38
C THR A 166 18.99 6.47 -1.29
N ASP A 167 18.51 5.26 -1.00
CA ASP A 167 19.35 4.09 -0.79
C ASP A 167 20.20 3.73 -2.01
N THR A 168 21.36 3.11 -1.77
CA THR A 168 22.19 2.59 -2.86
C THR A 168 21.57 1.39 -3.56
N ASP A 169 20.76 0.60 -2.85
CA ASP A 169 20.09 -0.56 -3.39
C ASP A 169 18.78 -0.15 -4.08
N PRO A 170 18.60 -0.51 -5.36
CA PRO A 170 17.43 -0.08 -6.13
C PRO A 170 16.10 -0.62 -5.57
N ARG A 171 16.09 -1.84 -5.00
CA ARG A 171 14.87 -2.42 -4.42
C ARG A 171 14.44 -1.66 -3.17
N VAL A 172 15.39 -1.16 -2.38
CA VAL A 172 15.07 -0.32 -1.22
C VAL A 172 14.48 1.02 -1.67
N ARG A 173 15.07 1.64 -2.72
CA ARG A 173 14.55 2.89 -3.29
C ARG A 173 13.15 2.73 -3.84
N ASP A 174 12.90 1.66 -4.60
CA ASP A 174 11.60 1.31 -5.16
C ASP A 174 10.53 1.21 -4.08
N TRP A 175 10.69 0.32 -3.09
CA TRP A 175 9.73 0.16 -1.99
C TRP A 175 9.48 1.45 -1.21
N ALA A 176 10.54 2.22 -0.94
CA ALA A 176 10.39 3.49 -0.24
C ALA A 176 9.62 4.53 -1.07
N THR A 177 9.89 4.57 -2.37
CA THR A 177 9.22 5.47 -3.32
C THR A 177 7.76 5.08 -3.53
N PHE A 178 7.46 3.78 -3.65
CA PHE A 178 6.10 3.24 -3.67
C PHE A 178 5.33 3.60 -2.39
N GLY A 179 5.98 3.47 -1.23
CA GLY A 179 5.41 3.87 0.07
C GLY A 179 5.03 5.35 0.12
N LEU A 180 5.91 6.24 -0.36
CA LEU A 180 5.65 7.69 -0.40
C LEU A 180 4.66 8.09 -1.49
N GLY A 181 4.81 7.53 -2.69
CA GLY A 181 4.11 7.94 -3.89
C GLY A 181 2.69 7.39 -3.99
N THR A 182 2.56 6.10 -3.71
CA THR A 182 1.38 5.29 -4.07
C THR A 182 0.60 4.82 -2.85
N GLN A 183 1.26 4.48 -1.75
CA GLN A 183 0.59 4.03 -0.51
C GLN A 183 0.23 5.16 0.46
N SER A 184 0.73 6.38 0.23
CA SER A 184 0.43 7.55 1.06
C SER A 184 -0.27 8.64 0.25
N SER A 185 -1.37 9.17 0.81
CA SER A 185 -2.11 10.32 0.29
C SER A 185 -1.44 11.66 0.66
N GLN A 186 -0.47 11.65 1.58
CA GLN A 186 0.15 12.87 2.11
C GLN A 186 0.89 13.66 1.04
N ASP A 187 0.73 14.98 1.12
CA ASP A 187 1.32 15.92 0.18
C ASP A 187 2.08 17.03 0.91
N SER A 188 3.37 16.80 1.13
CA SER A 188 4.29 17.78 1.69
C SER A 188 5.39 18.16 0.69
N SER A 189 6.05 19.29 0.92
CA SER A 189 7.21 19.70 0.13
C SER A 189 8.33 18.67 0.16
N GLU A 190 8.52 18.01 1.29
CA GLU A 190 9.55 17.00 1.54
C GLU A 190 9.25 15.73 0.75
N ILE A 191 8.00 15.27 0.75
CA ILE A 191 7.56 14.11 -0.06
C ILE A 191 7.72 14.44 -1.55
N ARG A 192 7.22 15.59 -2.00
CA ARG A 192 7.37 16.01 -3.41
C ARG A 192 8.85 16.08 -3.82
N ALA A 193 9.73 16.60 -2.97
CA ALA A 193 11.16 16.68 -3.26
C ALA A 193 11.82 15.30 -3.34
N ALA A 194 11.44 14.36 -2.45
CA ALA A 194 11.94 12.99 -2.47
C ALA A 194 11.51 12.26 -3.75
N LEU A 195 10.23 12.35 -4.13
CA LEU A 195 9.73 11.78 -5.38
C LEU A 195 10.40 12.42 -6.60
N LEU A 196 10.57 13.74 -6.62
CA LEU A 196 11.25 14.43 -7.73
C LEU A 196 12.69 13.96 -7.91
N ALA A 197 13.41 13.65 -6.82
CA ALA A 197 14.77 13.12 -6.89
C ALA A 197 14.85 11.72 -7.52
N ARG A 198 13.73 11.00 -7.60
CA ARG A 198 13.58 9.66 -8.17
C ARG A 198 12.94 9.66 -9.57
N LEU A 199 12.45 10.79 -10.07
CA LEU A 199 11.74 10.87 -11.35
C LEU A 199 12.55 10.35 -12.56
N ASP A 200 13.88 10.45 -12.49
CA ASP A 200 14.82 9.93 -13.49
C ASP A 200 15.80 8.92 -12.85
N ASP A 201 15.32 8.11 -11.90
CA ASP A 201 16.14 7.06 -11.26
C ASP A 201 16.66 6.04 -12.30
N GLU A 202 17.84 5.47 -12.02
CA GLU A 202 18.43 4.42 -12.85
C GLU A 202 17.62 3.11 -12.79
N ASP A 203 16.91 2.90 -11.67
CA ASP A 203 15.96 1.82 -11.51
C ASP A 203 14.57 2.25 -12.02
N ALA A 204 14.06 1.49 -12.99
CA ALA A 204 12.82 1.84 -13.69
C ALA A 204 11.58 1.73 -12.79
N ASP A 205 11.56 0.79 -11.83
CA ASP A 205 10.45 0.62 -10.90
C ASP A 205 10.38 1.85 -9.98
N ALA A 206 11.50 2.24 -9.36
CA ALA A 206 11.59 3.44 -8.53
C ALA A 206 11.22 4.73 -9.30
N ALA A 207 11.65 4.88 -10.56
CA ALA A 207 11.31 6.03 -11.39
C ALA A 207 9.82 6.09 -11.73
N ALA A 208 9.20 4.94 -12.00
CA ALA A 208 7.78 4.86 -12.32
C ALA A 208 6.90 5.16 -11.10
N GLU A 209 7.28 4.68 -9.92
CA GLU A 209 6.58 4.99 -8.66
C GLU A 209 6.65 6.48 -8.31
N ALA A 210 7.81 7.10 -8.52
CA ALA A 210 7.99 8.54 -8.37
C ALA A 210 7.08 9.33 -9.30
N LEU A 211 7.00 8.90 -10.57
CA LEU A 211 6.16 9.53 -11.59
C LEU A 211 4.67 9.48 -11.21
N VAL A 212 4.17 8.32 -10.80
CA VAL A 212 2.77 8.15 -10.35
C VAL A 212 2.50 9.00 -9.11
N GLY A 213 3.38 8.95 -8.11
CA GLY A 213 3.23 9.74 -6.89
C GLY A 213 3.18 11.25 -7.14
N LEU A 214 3.98 11.76 -8.07
CA LEU A 214 3.96 13.17 -8.48
C LEU A 214 2.72 13.51 -9.32
N ALA A 215 2.29 12.61 -10.21
CA ALA A 215 1.08 12.76 -11.01
C ALA A 215 -0.18 12.86 -10.16
N ARG A 216 -0.33 11.97 -9.15
CA ARG A 216 -1.43 12.00 -8.17
C ARG A 216 -1.49 13.32 -7.41
N ARG A 217 -0.34 13.95 -7.16
CA ARG A 217 -0.21 15.26 -6.49
C ARG A 217 -0.29 16.45 -7.46
N GLY A 218 -0.52 16.20 -8.75
CA GLY A 218 -0.62 17.23 -9.78
C GLY A 218 0.67 18.05 -9.97
N ALA A 219 1.83 17.44 -9.74
CA ALA A 219 3.11 18.12 -9.92
C ALA A 219 3.38 18.36 -11.43
N PRO A 220 3.70 19.60 -11.85
CA PRO A 220 3.93 19.91 -13.27
C PRO A 220 5.12 19.15 -13.87
N GLU A 221 6.10 18.75 -13.06
CA GLU A 221 7.24 17.94 -13.46
C GLU A 221 6.80 16.56 -13.98
N ALA A 222 5.77 15.95 -13.36
CA ALA A 222 5.20 14.69 -13.83
C ALA A 222 4.59 14.84 -15.22
N LEU A 223 3.87 15.94 -15.49
CA LEU A 223 3.30 16.20 -16.82
C LEU A 223 4.37 16.28 -17.91
N VAL A 224 5.49 16.96 -17.61
CA VAL A 224 6.63 17.05 -18.53
C VAL A 224 7.23 15.66 -18.79
N ARG A 225 7.38 14.85 -17.74
CA ARG A 225 8.00 13.53 -17.85
C ARG A 225 7.09 12.51 -18.55
N VAL A 226 5.81 12.45 -18.20
CA VAL A 226 4.81 11.60 -18.88
C VAL A 226 4.78 11.92 -20.37
N ARG A 227 4.69 13.20 -20.75
CA ARG A 227 4.69 13.59 -22.16
C ARG A 227 5.96 13.11 -22.87
N ALA A 228 7.13 13.31 -22.25
CA ALA A 228 8.40 12.86 -22.83
C ALA A 228 8.45 11.35 -23.03
N LEU A 229 7.91 10.54 -22.10
CA LEU A 229 7.85 9.09 -22.21
C LEU A 229 6.89 8.63 -23.32
N LEU A 230 5.69 9.20 -23.38
CA LEU A 230 4.69 8.85 -24.40
C LEU A 230 5.14 9.25 -25.82
N GLU A 231 5.99 10.27 -25.95
CA GLU A 231 6.54 10.74 -27.22
C GLU A 231 7.89 10.09 -27.60
N GLU A 232 8.45 9.26 -26.72
CA GLU A 232 9.73 8.58 -26.98
C GLU A 232 9.57 7.50 -28.05
N PRO A 233 10.23 7.62 -29.21
CA PRO A 233 10.11 6.61 -30.27
C PRO A 233 10.65 5.26 -29.80
N ASP A 234 9.86 4.20 -29.96
CA ASP A 234 10.19 2.82 -29.56
C ASP A 234 10.54 2.67 -28.06
N GLY A 235 10.20 3.66 -27.22
CA GLY A 235 10.41 3.62 -25.78
C GLY A 235 9.41 2.67 -25.10
N PRO A 236 9.81 1.92 -24.06
CA PRO A 236 8.88 1.06 -23.34
C PRO A 236 7.84 1.90 -22.58
N ILE A 237 6.56 1.73 -22.92
CA ILE A 237 5.45 2.34 -22.18
C ILE A 237 4.96 1.33 -21.14
N THR A 238 5.24 1.61 -19.86
CA THR A 238 4.76 0.77 -18.75
C THR A 238 3.34 1.19 -18.34
N LEU A 239 2.63 0.29 -17.66
CA LEU A 239 1.31 0.59 -17.07
C LEU A 239 1.35 1.81 -16.14
N LEU A 240 2.42 1.98 -15.37
CA LEU A 240 2.58 3.12 -14.46
C LEU A 240 2.70 4.47 -15.19
N VAL A 241 3.25 4.50 -16.42
CA VAL A 241 3.25 5.73 -17.25
C VAL A 241 1.82 6.10 -17.67
N LEU A 242 1.03 5.10 -18.05
CA LEU A 242 -0.37 5.29 -18.44
C LEU A 242 -1.24 5.67 -17.23
N GLU A 243 -0.98 5.08 -16.06
CA GLU A 243 -1.59 5.47 -14.78
C GLU A 243 -1.24 6.93 -14.45
N ALA A 244 0.03 7.32 -14.54
CA ALA A 244 0.43 8.71 -14.31
C ALA A 244 -0.26 9.69 -15.29
N ALA A 245 -0.43 9.32 -16.56
CA ALA A 245 -1.20 10.10 -17.52
C ALA A 245 -2.67 10.26 -17.09
N ALA A 246 -3.29 9.16 -16.65
CA ALA A 246 -4.64 9.14 -16.12
C ALA A 246 -4.79 10.02 -14.85
N GLU A 247 -3.83 9.96 -13.93
CA GLU A 247 -3.82 10.75 -12.69
C GLU A 247 -3.62 12.25 -12.94
N LEU A 248 -2.82 12.61 -13.95
CA LEU A 248 -2.70 14.00 -14.40
C LEU A 248 -4.01 14.51 -15.02
N ALA A 249 -4.66 13.66 -15.83
CA ALA A 249 -5.87 13.97 -16.58
C ALA A 249 -5.75 15.26 -17.43
N ASP A 250 -4.56 15.48 -18.01
CA ASP A 250 -4.25 16.71 -18.74
C ASP A 250 -4.51 16.53 -20.25
N PRO A 251 -5.35 17.38 -20.87
CA PRO A 251 -5.63 17.30 -22.31
C PRO A 251 -4.43 17.42 -23.23
N MET A 252 -3.30 17.95 -22.76
CA MET A 252 -2.04 17.98 -23.53
C MET A 252 -1.49 16.59 -23.83
N LEU A 253 -1.88 15.56 -23.08
CA LEU A 253 -1.44 14.18 -23.29
C LEU A 253 -2.24 13.44 -24.37
N MET A 254 -3.41 13.97 -24.76
CA MET A 254 -4.33 13.33 -25.71
C MET A 254 -3.65 12.91 -27.02
N PRO A 255 -2.86 13.76 -27.72
CA PRO A 255 -2.30 13.36 -29.02
C PRO A 255 -1.37 12.15 -28.95
N ALA A 256 -0.59 12.03 -27.86
CA ALA A 256 0.33 10.91 -27.68
C ALA A 256 -0.44 9.63 -27.27
N LEU A 257 -1.44 9.76 -26.40
CA LEU A 257 -2.31 8.65 -26.02
C LEU A 257 -3.14 8.12 -27.20
N GLU A 258 -3.63 9.01 -28.08
CA GLU A 258 -4.37 8.64 -29.31
C GLU A 258 -3.47 7.90 -30.29
N ALA A 259 -2.20 8.29 -30.40
CA ALA A 259 -1.22 7.60 -31.24
C ALA A 259 -0.98 6.16 -30.75
N LEU A 260 -0.80 5.98 -29.43
CA LEU A 260 -0.66 4.64 -28.83
C LEU A 260 -1.93 3.80 -29.02
N ALA A 261 -3.11 4.38 -28.79
CA ALA A 261 -4.37 3.67 -28.98
C ALA A 261 -4.58 3.20 -30.42
N LEU A 262 -4.09 3.96 -31.41
CA LEU A 262 -4.12 3.57 -32.82
C LEU A 262 -3.08 2.49 -33.13
N GLU A 263 -1.91 2.55 -32.51
CA GLU A 263 -0.84 1.56 -32.68
C GLU A 263 -1.25 0.19 -32.13
N TRP A 264 -1.91 0.17 -30.97
CA TRP A 264 -2.36 -1.03 -30.26
C TRP A 264 -3.81 -1.42 -30.61
N ASP A 265 -4.35 -0.90 -31.72
CA ASP A 265 -5.72 -1.21 -32.14
C ASP A 265 -5.89 -2.71 -32.40
N GLY A 266 -6.77 -3.34 -31.62
CA GLY A 266 -7.05 -4.78 -31.68
C GLY A 266 -6.28 -5.64 -30.67
N ASP A 267 -5.38 -5.06 -29.88
CA ASP A 267 -4.73 -5.77 -28.77
C ASP A 267 -5.67 -5.87 -27.56
N GLU A 268 -5.78 -7.06 -26.98
CA GLU A 268 -6.61 -7.35 -25.80
C GLU A 268 -5.72 -7.56 -24.57
N ASP A 269 -5.13 -6.48 -24.07
CA ASP A 269 -4.27 -6.51 -22.87
C ASP A 269 -4.48 -5.30 -21.94
N GLN A 270 -3.76 -5.31 -20.81
CA GLN A 270 -3.85 -4.29 -19.78
C GLN A 270 -3.38 -2.90 -20.27
N HIS A 271 -2.50 -2.83 -21.27
CA HIS A 271 -2.02 -1.55 -21.80
C HIS A 271 -3.10 -0.86 -22.63
N THR A 272 -3.82 -1.62 -23.47
CA THR A 272 -4.97 -1.08 -24.23
C THR A 272 -6.06 -0.55 -23.30
N GLU A 273 -6.36 -1.28 -22.22
CA GLU A 273 -7.32 -0.83 -21.20
C GLU A 273 -6.84 0.45 -20.48
N ALA A 274 -5.57 0.52 -20.11
CA ALA A 274 -4.98 1.66 -19.42
C ALA A 274 -4.91 2.91 -20.30
N VAL A 275 -4.54 2.79 -21.59
CA VAL A 275 -4.58 3.92 -22.55
C VAL A 275 -6.00 4.41 -22.74
N ALA A 276 -6.96 3.50 -22.94
CA ALA A 276 -8.36 3.88 -23.09
C ALA A 276 -8.86 4.64 -21.85
N PHE A 277 -8.50 4.20 -20.64
CA PHE A 277 -8.82 4.91 -19.42
C PHE A 277 -8.16 6.30 -19.34
N ALA A 278 -6.86 6.40 -19.62
CA ALA A 278 -6.15 7.68 -19.66
C ALA A 278 -6.76 8.66 -20.67
N LEU A 279 -7.15 8.19 -21.86
CA LEU A 279 -7.88 8.99 -22.86
C LEU A 279 -9.20 9.54 -22.30
N THR A 280 -10.01 8.70 -21.64
CA THR A 280 -11.27 9.18 -21.04
C THR A 280 -11.05 10.25 -19.98
N ARG A 281 -9.92 10.19 -19.27
CA ARG A 281 -9.60 11.17 -18.23
C ARG A 281 -9.02 12.46 -18.79
N CYS A 282 -8.20 12.37 -19.84
CA CYS A 282 -7.58 13.51 -20.51
C CYS A 282 -8.50 14.19 -21.54
N ASP A 283 -9.74 13.71 -21.72
CA ASP A 283 -10.72 14.34 -22.61
C ASP A 283 -10.87 15.84 -22.28
N PRO A 284 -10.71 16.76 -23.26
CA PRO A 284 -10.88 18.20 -23.05
C PRO A 284 -12.22 18.62 -22.42
N GLU A 285 -13.28 17.82 -22.60
CA GLU A 285 -14.62 18.04 -22.04
C GLU A 285 -14.79 17.41 -20.64
N ALA A 286 -13.83 16.61 -20.17
CA ALA A 286 -13.89 15.97 -18.85
C ALA A 286 -13.98 16.99 -17.71
N PRO A 287 -13.22 18.10 -17.67
CA PRO A 287 -13.35 19.09 -16.59
C PRO A 287 -14.70 19.80 -16.52
N GLU A 288 -15.34 20.07 -17.67
CA GLU A 288 -16.69 20.65 -17.70
C GLU A 288 -17.74 19.61 -17.28
N SER A 289 -17.64 18.39 -17.80
CA SER A 289 -18.51 17.28 -17.42
C SER A 289 -18.44 17.00 -15.91
N ALA A 290 -17.22 16.97 -15.35
CA ALA A 290 -16.96 16.83 -13.93
C ALA A 290 -17.65 17.93 -13.11
N ARG A 291 -17.50 19.20 -13.49
CA ARG A 291 -18.16 20.32 -12.79
C ARG A 291 -19.69 20.21 -12.79
N GLN A 292 -20.29 19.73 -13.89
CA GLN A 292 -21.73 19.53 -13.97
C GLN A 292 -22.18 18.39 -13.05
N ILE A 293 -21.44 17.29 -13.01
CA ILE A 293 -21.70 16.15 -12.13
C ILE A 293 -21.53 16.55 -10.65
N GLU A 294 -20.48 17.30 -10.31
CA GLU A 294 -20.25 17.84 -8.96
C GLU A 294 -21.44 18.67 -8.47
N GLN A 295 -22.02 19.53 -9.33
CA GLN A 295 -23.21 20.30 -9.00
C GLN A 295 -24.45 19.42 -8.76
N GLN A 296 -24.61 18.35 -9.55
CA GLN A 296 -25.69 17.39 -9.35
C GLN A 296 -25.53 16.64 -8.00
N ILE A 297 -24.31 16.24 -7.66
CA ILE A 297 -23.99 15.60 -6.37
C ILE A 297 -24.33 16.54 -5.21
N VAL A 298 -23.84 17.79 -5.22
CA VAL A 298 -24.13 18.77 -4.16
C VAL A 298 -25.65 18.94 -4.00
N THR A 299 -26.37 19.14 -5.10
CA THR A 299 -27.84 19.31 -5.07
C THR A 299 -28.53 18.09 -4.45
N ALA A 300 -28.17 16.89 -4.88
CA ALA A 300 -28.77 15.65 -4.39
C ALA A 300 -28.43 15.35 -2.92
N VAL A 301 -27.22 15.68 -2.46
CA VAL A 301 -26.81 15.55 -1.06
C VAL A 301 -27.56 16.55 -0.20
N ASP A 302 -27.67 17.82 -0.62
CA ASP A 302 -28.41 18.86 0.13
C ASP A 302 -29.90 18.49 0.27
N GLU A 303 -30.51 17.90 -0.75
CA GLU A 303 -31.88 17.38 -0.68
C GLU A 303 -32.02 16.22 0.32
N ARG A 304 -31.06 15.28 0.35
CA ARG A 304 -31.08 14.13 1.27
C ARG A 304 -30.73 14.49 2.71
N ALA A 305 -29.87 15.50 2.91
CA ALA A 305 -29.46 16.01 4.22
C ALA A 305 -30.39 17.14 4.73
N ALA A 306 -31.48 17.44 4.02
CA ALA A 306 -32.39 18.52 4.37
C ALA A 306 -32.91 18.40 5.80
N GLY A 307 -32.84 19.52 6.55
CA GLY A 307 -33.28 19.60 7.95
C GLY A 307 -32.21 19.27 9.00
N THR A 308 -31.04 18.76 8.59
CA THR A 308 -29.89 18.58 9.51
C THR A 308 -29.13 19.88 9.75
N GLY A 309 -29.21 20.84 8.81
CA GLY A 309 -28.35 22.02 8.76
C GLY A 309 -26.95 21.76 8.18
N TRP A 310 -26.62 20.51 7.88
CA TRP A 310 -25.38 20.11 7.21
C TRP A 310 -25.59 20.04 5.70
N SER A 311 -24.49 20.15 4.97
CA SER A 311 -24.46 20.13 3.51
C SER A 311 -23.10 19.63 3.01
N LEU A 312 -22.84 19.72 1.72
CA LEU A 312 -21.57 19.31 1.11
C LEU A 312 -20.76 20.51 0.61
N ALA A 313 -19.45 20.50 0.84
CA ALA A 313 -18.49 21.42 0.25
C ALA A 313 -17.52 20.67 -0.67
N MET A 314 -17.28 21.21 -1.87
CA MET A 314 -16.28 20.71 -2.80
C MET A 314 -15.04 21.58 -2.75
N THR A 315 -13.87 20.97 -2.71
CA THR A 315 -12.56 21.66 -2.80
C THR A 315 -11.73 21.03 -3.91
N GLY A 316 -10.80 21.82 -4.47
CA GLY A 316 -10.04 21.39 -5.65
C GLY A 316 -10.86 21.49 -6.94
N ALA A 317 -10.44 20.73 -7.93
CA ALA A 317 -11.11 20.58 -9.22
C ALA A 317 -10.67 19.26 -9.84
N TYR A 318 -11.44 18.74 -10.79
CA TYR A 318 -11.09 17.56 -11.58
C TYR A 318 -9.62 17.61 -12.04
N PRO A 319 -8.84 16.53 -11.88
CA PRO A 319 -9.22 15.19 -11.37
C PRO A 319 -9.10 15.01 -9.84
N ARG A 320 -8.92 16.09 -9.07
CA ARG A 320 -8.63 16.06 -7.62
C ARG A 320 -9.68 16.84 -6.83
N THR A 321 -10.96 16.57 -7.09
CA THR A 321 -12.06 17.16 -6.32
C THR A 321 -12.27 16.35 -5.05
N LEU A 322 -12.22 17.03 -3.90
CA LEU A 322 -12.50 16.46 -2.58
C LEU A 322 -13.84 16.97 -2.07
N ALA A 323 -14.72 16.05 -1.68
CA ALA A 323 -16.01 16.33 -1.09
C ALA A 323 -15.96 16.21 0.43
N TRP A 324 -16.34 17.29 1.11
CA TRP A 324 -16.30 17.40 2.56
C TRP A 324 -17.69 17.69 3.15
N PRO A 325 -18.00 17.16 4.34
CA PRO A 325 -19.13 17.67 5.11
C PRO A 325 -18.94 19.15 5.42
N ARG A 326 -19.99 19.93 5.20
CA ARG A 326 -20.05 21.34 5.57
C ARG A 326 -21.05 21.51 6.71
N ARG A 327 -20.57 22.09 7.80
CA ARG A 327 -21.33 22.30 9.03
C ARG A 327 -22.37 23.42 8.88
N PRO A 328 -23.34 23.53 9.80
CA PRO A 328 -24.33 24.61 9.80
C PRO A 328 -23.76 26.03 9.93
N ASP A 329 -22.50 26.17 10.34
CA ASP A 329 -21.77 27.44 10.41
C ASP A 329 -20.92 27.71 9.15
N ASP A 330 -21.20 27.00 8.06
CA ASP A 330 -20.53 27.04 6.75
C ASP A 330 -19.06 26.59 6.73
N ALA A 331 -18.51 26.13 7.85
CA ALA A 331 -17.15 25.59 7.88
C ALA A 331 -17.09 24.14 7.37
N VAL A 332 -16.00 23.80 6.69
CA VAL A 332 -15.64 22.41 6.32
C VAL A 332 -15.33 21.60 7.59
N ASP A 333 -15.80 20.36 7.64
CA ASP A 333 -15.51 19.45 8.74
C ASP A 333 -14.35 18.50 8.43
N GLU A 334 -13.17 18.86 8.94
CA GLU A 334 -11.93 18.05 8.80
C GLU A 334 -11.84 16.93 9.85
N SER A 335 -12.90 16.69 10.64
CA SER A 335 -12.91 15.57 11.59
C SER A 335 -13.15 14.21 10.93
N VAL A 336 -13.45 14.17 9.63
CA VAL A 336 -13.57 12.96 8.80
C VAL A 336 -12.75 13.13 7.53
N GLU A 337 -12.33 12.02 6.92
CA GLU A 337 -11.64 12.05 5.63
C GLU A 337 -12.61 12.43 4.51
N PRO A 338 -12.17 13.23 3.53
CA PRO A 338 -13.02 13.61 2.39
C PRO A 338 -13.22 12.45 1.42
N ASP A 339 -14.31 12.49 0.64
CA ASP A 339 -14.48 11.59 -0.51
C ASP A 339 -13.71 12.17 -1.73
N ALA A 340 -12.73 11.42 -2.24
CA ALA A 340 -12.01 11.76 -3.46
C ALA A 340 -12.81 11.34 -4.70
N LEU A 341 -13.64 12.25 -5.22
CA LEU A 341 -14.71 11.93 -6.16
C LEU A 341 -14.26 11.22 -7.44
N TRP A 342 -13.06 11.54 -7.91
CA TRP A 342 -12.55 11.15 -9.22
C TRP A 342 -11.43 10.10 -9.15
N GLU A 343 -11.15 9.57 -7.97
CA GLU A 343 -10.17 8.51 -7.76
C GLU A 343 -10.58 7.26 -8.56
N GLY A 344 -9.71 6.80 -9.46
CA GLY A 344 -9.96 5.64 -10.32
C GLY A 344 -11.18 5.76 -11.26
N CYS A 345 -11.79 6.95 -11.43
CA CYS A 345 -13.04 7.10 -12.18
C CYS A 345 -13.08 8.34 -13.08
N ALA A 346 -13.38 8.15 -14.37
CA ALA A 346 -13.61 9.24 -15.31
C ALA A 346 -15.07 9.75 -15.24
N PRO A 347 -15.36 11.02 -15.58
CA PRO A 347 -16.69 11.61 -15.48
C PRO A 347 -17.82 10.79 -16.14
N GLY A 348 -17.57 10.22 -17.32
CA GLY A 348 -18.56 9.40 -18.03
C GLY A 348 -18.89 8.04 -17.42
N ARG A 349 -18.19 7.62 -16.36
CA ARG A 349 -18.36 6.32 -15.68
C ARG A 349 -18.77 6.47 -14.21
N LEU A 350 -19.00 7.70 -13.71
CA LEU A 350 -19.32 7.93 -12.31
C LEU A 350 -20.80 7.62 -12.02
N GLU A 351 -21.03 6.73 -11.08
CA GLU A 351 -22.37 6.41 -10.56
C GLU A 351 -22.80 7.45 -9.50
N ILE A 352 -23.49 8.50 -9.93
CA ILE A 352 -23.87 9.66 -9.09
C ILE A 352 -24.59 9.22 -7.80
N ASP A 353 -25.57 8.31 -7.89
CA ASP A 353 -26.33 7.86 -6.72
C ASP A 353 -25.47 7.15 -5.67
N ALA A 354 -24.43 6.42 -6.11
CA ALA A 354 -23.48 5.76 -5.21
C ALA A 354 -22.65 6.82 -4.46
N VAL A 355 -22.14 7.82 -5.19
CA VAL A 355 -21.37 8.93 -4.62
C VAL A 355 -22.21 9.75 -3.63
N VAL A 356 -23.44 10.11 -4.00
CA VAL A 356 -24.38 10.82 -3.12
C VAL A 356 -24.63 10.02 -1.83
N THR A 357 -24.78 8.70 -1.94
CA THR A 357 -24.97 7.82 -0.77
C THR A 357 -23.76 7.83 0.15
N ARG A 358 -22.54 7.76 -0.39
CA ARG A 358 -21.30 7.87 0.40
C ARG A 358 -21.17 9.23 1.07
N CYS A 359 -21.40 10.33 0.34
CA CYS A 359 -21.32 11.69 0.88
C CYS A 359 -22.34 11.94 2.02
N VAL A 360 -23.56 11.40 1.93
CA VAL A 360 -24.55 11.49 3.02
C VAL A 360 -24.10 10.68 4.24
N ALA A 361 -23.54 9.48 4.03
CA ALA A 361 -22.97 8.70 5.13
C ALA A 361 -21.81 9.44 5.81
N LEU A 362 -20.96 10.11 5.04
CA LEU A 362 -19.86 10.94 5.52
C LEU A 362 -20.35 12.11 6.40
N ILE A 363 -21.43 12.77 6.01
CA ILE A 363 -22.06 13.82 6.84
C ILE A 363 -22.56 13.24 8.17
N HIS A 364 -23.25 12.10 8.15
CA HIS A 364 -23.74 11.47 9.38
C HIS A 364 -22.60 11.03 10.31
N GLU A 365 -21.49 10.57 9.75
CA GLU A 365 -20.29 10.25 10.51
C GLU A 365 -19.70 11.49 11.19
N ALA A 366 -19.55 12.59 10.45
CA ALA A 366 -19.06 13.85 11.00
C ALA A 366 -19.96 14.39 12.12
N MET A 367 -21.28 14.25 12.00
CA MET A 367 -22.23 14.57 13.07
C MET A 367 -21.97 13.71 14.31
N ALA A 368 -21.84 12.39 14.15
CA ALA A 368 -21.65 11.46 15.25
C ALA A 368 -20.30 11.66 15.99
N ARG A 369 -19.25 12.14 15.31
CA ARG A 369 -17.95 12.46 15.96
C ARG A 369 -18.00 13.72 16.84
N ARG A 370 -19.06 14.53 16.73
CA ARG A 370 -19.21 15.81 17.45
C ARG A 370 -20.24 15.81 18.57
N ASP A 371 -21.17 14.87 18.57
CA ASP A 371 -22.10 14.59 19.68
C ASP A 371 -21.38 13.87 20.84
#